data_AF-A0AA88CV83-F1
#
_entry.id   AF-A0AA88CV83-F1
#
_cell.length_a   1.000
_cell.length_b   1.000
_cell.length_c   1.000
_cell.angle_alpha   90.00
_cell.angle_beta   90.00
_cell.angle_gamma   90.00
#
_symmetry.space_group_name_H-M   'P 1'
#
loop_
_entity.id
_entity.type
_entity.pdbx_description
1 polymer ?
#
loop_
_entity_poly.entity_id
_entity_poly.type
_entity_poly.pdbx_seq_one_letter_code
_entity_poly.pdbx_strand_id
1 'polypeptide(L)'
;MTCSSNSEVFSVAVFSSETGQWRNSKLRFPEKLCFWHETSIGNNGIIYCTVGDTMLKGIVAFNPFKDDSREEEEEQQQQRCRLISLPLEFTGC
;
A
#
# COMPACT_ATOMS: atom_id res chain seq x y z
N MET A 1 -8.51 -9.56 23.30
CA MET A 1 -9.10 -9.31 21.97
C MET A 1 -7.93 -9.13 21.02
N THR A 2 -7.48 -10.21 20.38
CA THR A 2 -6.29 -10.20 19.52
C THR A 2 -6.71 -9.70 18.14
N CYS A 3 -6.27 -8.50 17.77
CA CYS A 3 -6.39 -8.00 16.41
C CYS A 3 -5.47 -8.84 15.52
N SER A 4 -5.98 -9.94 14.96
CA SER A 4 -5.32 -10.63 13.86
C SER A 4 -5.47 -9.74 12.62
N SER A 5 -4.53 -8.84 12.42
CA SER A 5 -4.35 -8.09 11.17
C SER A 5 -3.96 -9.09 10.08
N ASN A 6 -4.94 -9.61 9.36
CA ASN A 6 -4.71 -10.42 8.18
C ASN A 6 -4.15 -9.50 7.10
N SER A 7 -2.83 -9.47 6.97
CA SER A 7 -2.15 -8.75 5.91
C SER A 7 -2.53 -9.36 4.56
N GLU A 8 -3.19 -8.61 3.70
CA GLU A 8 -3.53 -9.06 2.36
C GLU A 8 -2.32 -8.91 1.43
N VAL A 9 -2.05 -9.93 0.64
CA VAL A 9 -0.95 -9.94 -0.35
C VAL A 9 -1.54 -9.73 -1.74
N PHE A 10 -1.12 -8.64 -2.39
CA PHE A 10 -1.54 -8.27 -3.73
C PHE A 10 -0.43 -8.55 -4.73
N SER A 11 -0.77 -9.20 -5.83
CA SER A 11 0.13 -9.32 -6.98
C SER A 11 0.00 -8.07 -7.84
N VAL A 12 1.11 -7.37 -8.08
CA VAL A 12 1.15 -6.17 -8.92
C VAL A 12 2.13 -6.36 -10.07
N ALA A 13 1.81 -5.75 -11.21
CA ALA A 13 2.70 -5.65 -12.34
C ALA A 13 3.06 -4.17 -12.53
N VAL A 14 4.36 -3.86 -12.52
CA VAL A 14 4.89 -2.52 -12.71
C VAL A 14 5.54 -2.43 -14.08
N PHE A 15 5.11 -1.47 -14.89
CA PHE A 15 5.71 -1.17 -16.18
C PHE A 15 6.64 0.04 -16.07
N SER A 16 7.87 -0.08 -16.57
CA SER A 16 8.80 1.05 -16.71
C SER A 16 8.76 1.56 -18.15
N SER A 17 8.40 2.82 -18.34
CA SER A 17 8.47 3.48 -19.66
C SER A 17 9.91 3.74 -20.11
N GLU A 18 10.85 3.87 -19.17
CA GLU A 18 12.27 4.10 -19.48
C GLU A 18 12.94 2.85 -20.06
N THR A 19 12.65 1.68 -19.49
CA THR A 19 13.28 0.41 -19.90
C THR A 19 12.37 -0.43 -20.80
N GLY A 20 11.08 -0.12 -20.88
CA GLY A 20 10.06 -0.90 -21.60
C GLY A 20 9.77 -2.26 -20.96
N GLN A 21 10.23 -2.50 -19.73
CA GLN A 21 10.11 -3.80 -19.06
C GLN A 21 8.97 -3.83 -18.06
N TRP A 22 8.35 -5.02 -17.94
CA TRP A 22 7.40 -5.35 -16.90
C TRP A 22 8.10 -6.07 -15.75
N ARG A 23 7.71 -5.73 -14.52
CA ARG A 23 8.16 -6.43 -13.32
C ARG A 23 6.96 -6.86 -12.50
N ASN A 24 6.91 -8.15 -12.18
CA ASN A 24 5.94 -8.68 -11.23
C ASN A 24 6.46 -8.48 -9.81
N SER A 25 5.57 -8.11 -8.89
CA SER A 25 5.90 -7.98 -7.48
C SER A 25 4.71 -8.37 -6.59
N LYS A 26 4.99 -8.65 -5.33
CA LYS A 26 3.98 -8.91 -4.31
C LYS A 26 4.03 -7.79 -3.30
N LEU A 27 2.88 -7.19 -3.01
CA LEU A 27 2.74 -6.15 -2.02
C LEU A 27 1.92 -6.68 -0.87
N ARG A 28 2.43 -6.55 0.34
CA ARG A 28 1.67 -6.83 1.55
C ARG A 28 1.13 -5.51 2.08
N PHE A 29 -0.19 -5.40 2.15
CA PHE A 29 -0.84 -4.23 2.73
C PHE A 29 -1.22 -4.52 4.18
N PRO A 30 -1.04 -3.56 5.10
CA PRO A 30 -1.43 -3.72 6.49
C PRO A 30 -2.95 -3.80 6.67
N GLU A 31 -3.72 -3.31 5.70
CA GLU A 31 -5.18 -3.26 5.68
C GLU A 31 -5.70 -3.58 4.27
N LYS A 32 -6.96 -4.01 4.20
CA LYS A 32 -7.66 -4.27 2.93
C LYS A 32 -7.79 -2.97 2.12
N LEU A 33 -7.34 -3.02 0.88
CA LEU A 33 -7.46 -1.91 -0.06
C LEU A 33 -8.89 -1.82 -0.61
N CYS A 34 -9.41 -0.59 -0.71
CA CYS A 34 -10.65 -0.32 -1.42
C CYS A 34 -10.39 0.11 -2.85
N PHE A 35 -10.37 -0.88 -3.76
CA PHE A 35 -10.24 -0.60 -5.20
C PHE A 35 -11.53 -0.04 -5.81
N TRP A 36 -12.61 0.05 -5.05
CA TRP A 36 -13.87 0.60 -5.51
C TRP A 36 -13.78 2.13 -5.43
N HIS A 37 -13.40 2.75 -6.55
CA HIS A 37 -13.56 4.18 -6.88
C HIS A 37 -12.49 5.18 -6.48
N GLU A 38 -11.36 4.77 -5.94
CA GLU A 38 -10.38 5.74 -5.42
C GLU A 38 -9.24 6.02 -6.41
N THR A 39 -9.04 7.31 -6.71
CA THR A 39 -7.96 7.78 -7.57
C THR A 39 -6.64 7.71 -6.80
N SER A 40 -5.70 6.89 -7.25
CA SER A 40 -4.35 6.89 -6.71
C SER A 40 -3.61 8.16 -7.11
N ILE A 41 -2.84 8.74 -6.19
CA ILE A 41 -2.03 9.94 -6.46
C ILE A 41 -0.56 9.55 -6.39
N GLY A 42 0.21 9.87 -7.45
CA GLY A 42 1.65 9.77 -7.44
C GLY A 42 2.30 11.07 -6.98
N ASN A 43 3.20 11.03 -5.99
CA ASN A 43 4.04 12.16 -5.60
C ASN A 43 5.45 11.68 -5.22
N ASN A 44 6.49 12.27 -5.82
CA ASN A 44 7.90 11.93 -5.59
C ASN A 44 8.19 10.42 -5.68
N GLY A 45 7.59 9.75 -6.66
CA GLY A 45 7.77 8.32 -6.87
C GLY A 45 7.04 7.43 -5.86
N ILE A 46 6.25 7.99 -4.96
CA ILE A 46 5.39 7.26 -4.03
C ILE A 46 3.95 7.33 -4.52
N ILE A 47 3.25 6.19 -4.50
CA ILE A 47 1.84 6.08 -4.85
C ILE A 47 1.03 6.10 -3.55
N TYR A 48 0.05 6.99 -3.48
CA TYR A 48 -0.84 7.14 -2.35
C TYR A 48 -2.23 6.64 -2.73
N CYS A 49 -2.76 5.71 -1.95
CA CYS A 49 -4.10 5.15 -2.12
C CYS A 49 -4.84 5.22 -0.79
N THR A 50 -6.07 5.67 -0.83
CA THR A 50 -6.99 5.62 0.31
C THR A 50 -7.36 4.16 0.64
N VAL A 51 -7.68 3.90 1.91
CA VAL A 51 -8.00 2.56 2.41
C VAL A 51 -9.17 2.56 3.38
N GLY A 52 -10.00 1.51 3.32
CA GLY A 52 -11.10 1.26 4.25
C GLY A 52 -12.40 0.88 3.54
N ASP A 53 -13.00 -0.26 3.94
CA ASP A 53 -14.15 -0.92 3.27
C ASP A 53 -15.37 0.00 3.12
N THR A 54 -15.91 0.43 4.25
CA THR A 54 -17.11 1.27 4.34
C THR A 54 -16.83 2.69 4.82
N MET A 55 -15.70 2.88 5.52
CA MET A 55 -15.23 4.17 6.01
C MET A 55 -13.75 4.30 5.70
N LEU A 56 -13.35 5.51 5.33
CA LEU A 56 -11.96 5.84 5.08
C LEU A 56 -11.17 5.75 6.39
N LYS A 57 -10.28 4.76 6.49
CA LYS A 57 -9.41 4.52 7.65
C LYS A 57 -8.07 5.29 7.55
N GLY A 58 -7.61 5.56 6.34
CA GLY A 58 -6.26 6.04 6.13
C GLY A 58 -5.86 6.14 4.66
N ILE A 59 -4.57 6.38 4.47
CA ILE A 59 -3.90 6.38 3.18
C ILE A 59 -2.73 5.41 3.27
N VAL A 60 -2.62 4.47 2.35
CA VAL A 60 -1.39 3.71 2.14
C VAL A 60 -0.47 4.46 1.20
N ALA A 61 0.79 4.62 1.62
CA ALA A 61 1.88 5.08 0.78
C ALA A 61 2.71 3.87 0.32
N PHE A 62 2.78 3.68 -0.99
CA PHE A 62 3.49 2.61 -1.67
C PHE A 62 4.71 3.14 -2.42
N ASN A 63 5.89 2.59 -2.14
CA ASN A 63 7.12 2.87 -2.89
C ASN A 63 7.43 1.72 -3.89
N PRO A 64 7.21 1.90 -5.19
CA PRO A 64 7.51 0.87 -6.20
C PRO A 64 9.00 0.62 -6.41
N PHE A 65 9.87 1.52 -5.94
CA PHE A 65 11.32 1.43 -6.10
C PHE A 65 12.03 0.70 -4.96
N LYS A 66 11.33 0.43 -3.84
CA LYS A 66 11.85 -0.43 -2.78
C LYS A 66 11.62 -1.89 -3.17
N ASP A 67 12.69 -2.68 -3.12
CA ASP A 67 12.68 -4.09 -3.48
C ASP A 67 12.41 -4.99 -2.29
N ASP A 68 11.86 -6.19 -2.59
CA ASP A 68 11.87 -7.34 -1.68
C ASP A 68 13.27 -7.97 -1.66
N SER A 69 14.32 -7.19 -1.41
CA SER A 69 15.65 -7.78 -1.19
C SER A 69 15.53 -8.77 -0.03
N ARG A 70 15.67 -10.05 -0.37
CA ARG A 70 15.62 -11.18 0.54
C ARG A 70 16.56 -10.91 1.72
N GLU A 71 15.99 -10.94 2.93
CA GLU A 71 16.63 -11.28 4.23
C GLU A 71 16.10 -10.45 5.42
N GLU A 72 15.30 -9.40 5.21
CA GLU A 72 14.66 -8.65 6.32
C GLU A 72 13.15 -8.43 6.04
N GLU A 73 12.38 -9.52 6.13
CA GLU A 73 11.04 -9.63 5.51
C GLU A 73 9.93 -8.78 6.16
N GLU A 74 10.08 -8.24 7.36
CA GLU A 74 8.99 -7.48 8.02
C GLU A 74 9.24 -5.97 8.09
N GLU A 75 10.42 -5.53 8.52
CA GLU A 75 10.73 -4.09 8.62
C GLU A 75 10.86 -3.44 7.23
N GLN A 76 11.47 -4.12 6.25
CA GLN A 76 11.60 -3.58 4.89
C GLN A 76 10.25 -3.56 4.14
N GLN A 77 9.35 -4.50 4.43
CA GLN A 77 7.99 -4.48 3.87
C GLN A 77 7.15 -3.33 4.43
N GLN A 78 7.26 -3.03 5.73
CA GLN A 78 6.65 -1.82 6.32
C GLN A 78 7.17 -0.53 5.68
N GLN A 79 8.42 -0.53 5.20
CA GLN A 79 8.98 0.60 4.49
C GLN A 79 8.48 0.75 3.05
N ARG A 80 8.03 -0.34 2.42
CA ARG A 80 7.55 -0.37 1.04
C ARG A 80 6.07 0.00 0.94
N CYS A 81 5.25 -0.54 1.85
CA CYS A 81 3.85 -0.19 2.01
C CYS A 81 3.62 0.25 3.46
N ARG A 82 3.39 1.55 3.68
CA ARG A 82 3.09 2.08 5.01
C ARG A 82 1.68 2.65 5.07
N LEU A 83 0.97 2.34 6.14
CA LEU A 83 -0.30 2.99 6.46
C LEU A 83 -0.06 4.32 7.14
N ILE A 84 -0.70 5.35 6.64
CA ILE A 84 -0.85 6.66 7.27
C ILE A 84 -2.30 6.72 7.74
N SER A 85 -2.51 6.44 9.02
CA SER A 85 -3.83 6.50 9.64
C SER A 85 -4.38 7.93 9.61
N LEU A 86 -5.67 8.09 9.32
CA LEU A 86 -6.30 9.39 9.49
C LEU A 86 -6.36 9.75 10.99
N PRO A 87 -6.30 11.06 11.33
CA PRO A 87 -6.59 11.48 12.69
C PRO A 87 -8.01 11.07 13.07
N LEU A 88 -8.21 10.66 14.33
CA LEU A 88 -9.51 10.21 14.86
C LEU A 88 -10.63 11.27 14.70
N GLU A 89 -10.27 12.53 14.53
CA GLU A 89 -11.20 13.64 14.33
C GLU A 89 -11.87 13.64 12.94
N PHE A 90 -11.33 12.86 11.99
CA PHE A 90 -11.87 12.73 10.62
C PHE A 90 -12.78 11.52 10.44
N THR A 91 -13.01 10.70 11.47
CA THR A 91 -14.06 9.67 11.43
C THR A 91 -15.42 10.33 11.65
N GLY A 92 -15.87 11.09 10.66
CA GLY A 92 -17.15 11.78 10.65
C GLY A 92 -18.22 10.96 9.95
N CYS A 93 -19.34 10.79 10.67
CA CYS A 93 -20.65 10.20 10.32
C CYS A 93 -20.80 8.69 10.54
#